data_AF-V7BWN6-F1
#
_entry.id   AF-V7BWN6-F1
#
_cell.length_a   1.000
_cell.length_b   1.000
_cell.length_c   1.000
_cell.angle_alpha   90.00
_cell.angle_beta   90.00
_cell.angle_gamma   90.00
#
_symmetry.space_group_name_H-M   'P 1'
#
loop_
_entity.id
_entity.type
_entity.pdbx_description
1 polymer ?
#
loop_
_entity_poly.entity_id
_entity_poly.type
_entity_poly.pdbx_seq_one_letter_code
_entity_poly.pdbx_strand_id
1 'polypeptide(L)'
;MASVIKVVALSGSLRKGSYNTGLIRSGPLKNAIDWASRPPNVWADKAGAIVSAGGGHGGAKSHYHLRQIGVFLDLHFINKPEFFINAFQPPPKFNSDGDLIDEDAKNRLKEILLSLKAFTLRLQAKN
;
A
#
# COMPACT_ATOMS: atom_id res chain seq x y z
N MET A 1 28.13 5.75 -1.80
CA MET A 1 26.80 6.32 -2.10
C MET A 1 25.75 5.44 -1.45
N ALA A 2 24.79 6.01 -0.71
CA ALA A 2 23.69 5.22 -0.16
C ALA A 2 22.82 4.70 -1.32
N SER A 3 22.55 3.39 -1.35
CA SER A 3 21.62 2.78 -2.30
C SER A 3 20.26 3.47 -2.22
N VAL A 4 19.77 4.01 -3.34
CA VAL A 4 18.44 4.63 -3.41
C VAL A 4 17.40 3.50 -3.37
N ILE A 5 16.63 3.43 -2.28
CA ILE A 5 15.57 2.44 -2.11
C ILE A 5 14.35 2.91 -2.91
N LYS A 6 14.06 2.23 -4.04
CA LYS A 6 12.86 2.49 -4.84
C LYS A 6 11.69 1.69 -4.27
N VAL A 7 10.93 2.31 -3.38
CA VAL A 7 9.74 1.72 -2.75
C VAL A 7 8.48 2.20 -3.46
N VAL A 8 7.56 1.28 -3.73
CA VAL A 8 6.20 1.63 -4.18
C VAL A 8 5.22 1.45 -3.03
N ALA A 9 4.60 2.55 -2.61
CA ALA A 9 3.48 2.53 -1.66
C ALA A 9 2.18 2.78 -2.42
N LEU A 10 1.26 1.83 -2.34
CA LEU A 10 -0.06 1.95 -2.98
C LEU A 10 -1.12 2.05 -1.90
N SER A 11 -1.85 3.16 -1.90
CA SER A 11 -2.88 3.46 -0.90
C SER A 11 -4.28 3.09 -1.39
N GLY A 12 -5.02 2.35 -0.57
CA GLY A 12 -6.44 2.03 -0.80
C GLY A 12 -7.40 3.20 -0.49
N SER A 13 -8.70 2.98 -0.76
CA SER A 13 -9.75 4.01 -0.71
C SER A 13 -10.04 4.60 0.69
N LEU A 14 -9.90 5.93 0.82
CA LEU A 14 -10.22 6.78 1.99
C LEU A 14 -11.71 7.14 2.16
N ARG A 15 -12.65 6.31 1.69
CA ARG A 15 -14.08 6.68 1.69
C ARG A 15 -14.82 6.12 2.92
N LYS A 16 -15.67 6.98 3.53
CA LYS A 16 -16.50 6.68 4.72
C LYS A 16 -17.52 5.56 4.51
N GLY A 17 -18.00 5.38 3.27
CA GLY A 17 -19.01 4.37 2.90
C GLY A 17 -18.52 3.39 1.82
N SER A 18 -17.42 2.68 2.06
CA SER A 18 -16.86 1.73 1.09
C SER A 18 -17.46 0.32 1.24
N TYR A 19 -18.70 0.13 0.77
CA TYR A 19 -19.35 -1.20 0.77
C TYR A 19 -18.82 -2.14 -0.33
N ASN A 20 -18.33 -1.59 -1.44
CA ASN A 20 -17.81 -2.36 -2.57
C ASN A 20 -16.29 -2.44 -2.45
N THR A 21 -15.75 -3.65 -2.36
CA THR A 21 -14.44 -3.90 -1.74
C THR A 21 -13.29 -4.13 -2.73
N GLY A 22 -13.36 -3.54 -3.93
CA GLY A 22 -12.42 -3.81 -5.04
C GLY A 22 -11.63 -2.59 -5.51
N LEU A 23 -10.36 -2.80 -5.89
CA LEU A 23 -9.43 -1.77 -6.40
C LEU A 23 -9.96 -1.01 -7.63
N ILE A 24 -10.80 -1.66 -8.45
CA ILE A 24 -11.39 -1.14 -9.71
C ILE A 24 -12.11 0.20 -9.50
N ARG A 25 -12.51 0.55 -8.27
CA ARG A 25 -13.20 1.82 -7.95
C ARG A 25 -12.26 2.99 -7.63
N SER A 26 -10.95 2.75 -7.48
CA SER A 26 -9.94 3.82 -7.42
C SER A 26 -9.47 4.17 -8.84
N GLY A 27 -10.38 4.73 -9.64
CA GLY A 27 -10.11 5.09 -11.04
C GLY A 27 -8.77 5.80 -11.28
N PRO A 28 -8.40 6.81 -10.46
CA PRO A 28 -7.10 7.46 -10.56
C PRO A 28 -5.90 6.53 -10.33
N LEU A 29 -5.96 5.65 -9.33
CA LEU A 29 -4.87 4.73 -9.00
C LEU A 29 -4.70 3.66 -10.08
N LYS A 30 -5.80 3.04 -10.55
CA LYS A 30 -5.74 2.07 -11.65
C LYS A 30 -5.20 2.72 -12.92
N ASN A 31 -5.65 3.94 -13.25
CA ASN A 31 -5.13 4.68 -14.40
C ASN A 31 -3.63 4.99 -14.27
N ALA A 32 -3.16 5.39 -13.09
CA ALA A 32 -1.73 5.64 -12.85
C ALA A 32 -0.90 4.35 -13.01
N ILE A 33 -1.39 3.22 -12.50
CA ILE A 33 -0.78 1.91 -12.68
C ILE A 33 -0.68 1.56 -14.17
N ASP A 34 -1.77 1.73 -14.91
CA ASP A 34 -1.84 1.39 -16.34
C ASP A 34 -0.90 2.23 -17.19
N TRP A 35 -0.80 3.54 -16.90
CA TRP A 35 0.13 4.42 -17.60
C TRP A 35 1.59 4.01 -17.38
N ALA A 36 1.94 3.69 -16.14
CA ALA A 36 3.30 3.32 -15.76
C ALA A 36 3.65 1.86 -16.14
N SER A 37 2.66 1.00 -16.45
CA SER A 37 2.92 -0.36 -16.94
C SER A 37 3.19 -0.43 -18.46
N ARG A 38 2.95 0.65 -19.21
CA ARG A 38 3.24 0.70 -20.65
C ARG A 38 4.75 0.57 -20.89
N PRO A 39 5.21 0.00 -22.01
CA PRO A 39 6.63 -0.17 -22.28
C PRO A 39 7.42 1.17 -22.23
N PRO A 40 8.53 1.24 -21.47
CA PRO A 40 9.04 0.20 -20.58
C PRO A 40 8.28 0.14 -19.23
N ASN A 41 7.90 -1.07 -18.78
CA ASN A 41 7.23 -1.25 -17.50
C ASN A 41 8.12 -0.76 -16.34
N VAL A 42 7.72 0.32 -15.69
CA VAL A 42 8.53 0.94 -14.61
C VAL A 42 8.29 0.33 -13.23
N TRP A 43 7.39 -0.65 -13.13
CA TRP A 43 7.03 -1.33 -11.89
C TRP A 43 7.88 -2.55 -11.58
N ALA A 44 8.47 -3.18 -12.61
CA ALA A 44 9.17 -4.46 -12.49
C ALA A 44 10.32 -4.42 -11.46
N ASP A 45 10.52 -5.57 -10.80
CA ASP A 45 11.55 -5.84 -9.78
C ASP A 45 11.52 -4.93 -8.55
N LYS A 46 10.46 -4.15 -8.35
CA LYS A 46 10.36 -3.23 -7.21
C LYS A 46 9.69 -3.88 -6.01
N ALA A 47 10.25 -3.57 -4.84
CA ALA A 47 9.62 -3.87 -3.56
C ALA A 47 8.42 -2.94 -3.32
N GLY A 48 7.30 -3.53 -2.89
CA GLY A 48 6.08 -2.79 -2.58
C GLY A 48 5.49 -3.15 -1.22
N ALA A 49 4.77 -2.20 -0.64
CA ALA A 49 3.86 -2.45 0.47
C ALA A 49 2.49 -1.81 0.16
N ILE A 50 1.44 -2.42 0.69
CA ILE A 50 0.07 -1.94 0.53
C ILE A 50 -0.42 -1.47 1.89
N VAL A 51 -0.91 -0.23 1.93
CA VAL A 51 -1.53 0.36 3.11
C VAL A 51 -2.90 0.86 2.73
N SER A 52 -3.87 0.78 3.64
CA SER A 52 -5.19 1.35 3.37
C SER A 52 -5.78 1.97 4.62
N ALA A 53 -6.39 3.13 4.46
CA ALA A 53 -7.20 3.78 5.48
C ALA A 53 -8.58 4.02 4.85
N GLY A 54 -9.66 3.55 5.48
CA GLY A 54 -11.01 3.67 4.91
C GLY A 54 -12.10 3.27 5.89
N GLY A 55 -13.36 3.25 5.47
CA GLY A 55 -14.48 2.76 6.28
C GLY A 55 -14.72 1.26 6.11
N GLY A 56 -14.87 0.54 7.23
CA GLY A 56 -15.24 -0.89 7.24
C GLY A 56 -14.14 -1.84 6.71
N HIS A 57 -14.53 -2.96 6.13
CA HIS A 57 -13.62 -4.03 5.67
C HIS A 57 -13.18 -3.91 4.19
N GLY A 58 -13.53 -2.82 3.51
CA GLY A 58 -13.23 -2.64 2.08
C GLY A 58 -11.73 -2.59 1.77
N GLY A 59 -10.92 -2.07 2.71
CA GLY A 59 -9.46 -1.99 2.59
C GLY A 59 -8.81 -3.36 2.44
N ALA A 60 -9.14 -4.32 3.31
CA ALA A 60 -8.52 -5.65 3.31
C ALA A 60 -8.70 -6.43 1.99
N LYS A 61 -9.91 -6.41 1.40
CA LYS A 61 -10.15 -7.10 0.12
C LYS A 61 -9.45 -6.41 -1.07
N SER A 62 -9.32 -5.07 -1.02
CA SER A 62 -8.58 -4.33 -2.03
C SER A 62 -7.07 -4.64 -2.05
N HIS A 63 -6.50 -5.02 -0.89
CA HIS A 63 -5.10 -5.46 -0.81
C HIS A 63 -4.86 -6.70 -1.67
N TYR A 64 -5.69 -7.73 -1.53
CA TYR A 64 -5.51 -8.97 -2.30
C TYR A 64 -5.67 -8.76 -3.80
N HIS A 65 -6.64 -7.93 -4.21
CA HIS A 65 -6.80 -7.62 -5.62
C HIS A 65 -5.60 -6.84 -6.18
N LEU A 66 -5.01 -5.93 -5.41
CA LEU A 66 -3.81 -5.22 -5.83
C LEU A 66 -2.57 -6.14 -5.91
N ARG A 67 -2.48 -7.13 -5.01
CA ARG A 67 -1.45 -8.19 -5.10
C ARG A 67 -1.60 -8.99 -6.39
N GLN A 68 -2.82 -9.32 -6.80
CA GLN A 68 -3.08 -10.00 -8.09
C GLN A 68 -2.60 -9.17 -9.28
N ILE A 69 -2.87 -7.85 -9.28
CA ILE A 69 -2.36 -6.96 -10.34
C ILE A 69 -0.83 -6.90 -10.33
N GLY A 70 -0.21 -6.85 -9.15
CA GLY A 70 1.25 -6.82 -9.03
C GLY A 70 1.98 -7.99 -9.68
N VAL A 71 1.32 -9.15 -9.82
CA VAL A 71 1.88 -10.30 -10.55
C VAL A 71 2.17 -9.93 -12.02
N PHE A 72 1.25 -9.25 -12.69
CA PHE A 72 1.45 -8.81 -14.08
C PHE A 72 2.51 -7.69 -14.18
N LEU A 73 2.56 -6.81 -13.18
CA LEU A 73 3.50 -5.68 -13.14
C LEU A 73 4.92 -6.09 -12.73
N ASP A 74 5.11 -7.35 -12.35
CA ASP A 74 6.33 -7.88 -11.75
C ASP A 74 6.77 -7.11 -10.48
N LEU A 75 5.78 -6.78 -9.63
CA LEU A 75 5.99 -6.16 -8.33
C LEU A 75 6.15 -7.22 -7.23
N HIS A 76 7.11 -7.00 -6.35
CA HIS A 76 7.33 -7.85 -5.19
C HIS A 76 6.78 -7.21 -3.92
N PHE A 77 5.63 -7.69 -3.46
CA PHE A 77 5.03 -7.17 -2.22
C PHE A 77 5.56 -7.88 -0.98
N ILE A 78 5.71 -7.13 0.12
CA ILE A 78 5.77 -7.75 1.45
C ILE A 78 4.42 -8.38 1.80
N ASN A 79 4.45 -9.56 2.42
CA ASN A 79 3.22 -10.27 2.81
C ASN A 79 2.82 -10.01 4.27
N LYS A 80 3.78 -9.63 5.12
CA LYS A 80 3.54 -9.34 6.55
C LYS A 80 4.43 -8.17 7.03
N PRO A 81 3.97 -7.38 8.01
CA PRO A 81 2.59 -7.34 8.53
C PRO A 81 1.61 -6.74 7.52
N GLU A 82 0.32 -7.04 7.66
CA GLU A 82 -0.76 -6.42 6.86
C GLU A 82 -1.30 -5.17 7.58
N PHE A 83 -1.66 -4.13 6.82
CA PHE A 83 -2.12 -2.88 7.40
C PHE A 83 -3.30 -2.28 6.69
N PHE A 84 -4.38 -2.23 7.46
CA PHE A 84 -5.58 -1.52 7.13
C PHE A 84 -6.10 -0.91 8.43
N ILE A 85 -6.55 0.34 8.35
CA ILE A 85 -7.15 1.04 9.48
C ILE A 85 -8.55 1.50 9.10
N ASN A 86 -9.47 1.35 10.05
CA ASN A 86 -10.81 1.92 9.93
C ASN A 86 -10.74 3.39 10.36
N ALA A 87 -10.52 4.28 9.39
CA ALA A 87 -10.21 5.69 9.64
C ALA A 87 -11.37 6.47 10.30
N PHE A 88 -12.59 5.94 10.21
CA PHE A 88 -13.82 6.62 10.64
C PHE A 88 -14.40 6.05 11.95
N GLN A 89 -13.76 5.03 12.53
CA GLN A 89 -14.18 4.50 13.83
C GLN A 89 -13.67 5.40 14.98
N PRO A 90 -14.49 5.65 16.02
CA PRO A 90 -14.01 6.23 17.27
C PRO A 90 -13.06 5.25 17.99
N PRO A 91 -12.02 5.74 18.70
CA PRO A 91 -11.55 7.12 18.73
C PRO A 91 -10.92 7.55 17.38
N PRO A 92 -10.97 8.85 17.03
CA PRO A 92 -10.48 9.34 15.75
C PRO A 92 -9.01 8.98 15.53
N LYS A 93 -8.71 8.45 14.34
CA LYS A 93 -7.35 8.04 13.96
C LYS A 93 -6.53 9.17 13.37
N PHE A 94 -7.20 10.20 12.85
CA PHE A 94 -6.59 11.36 12.23
C PHE A 94 -7.08 12.66 12.87
N ASN A 95 -6.22 13.68 12.94
CA ASN A 95 -6.62 15.05 13.32
C ASN A 95 -7.25 15.80 12.12
N SER A 96 -7.64 17.06 12.34
CA SER A 96 -8.19 17.95 11.32
C SER A 96 -7.24 18.24 10.16
N ASP A 97 -5.93 18.18 10.42
CA ASP A 97 -4.88 18.46 9.45
C ASP A 97 -4.55 17.23 8.58
N GLY A 98 -5.13 16.07 8.92
CA GLY A 98 -4.92 14.81 8.21
C GLY A 98 -3.74 13.98 8.73
N ASP A 99 -3.15 14.35 9.86
CA ASP A 99 -2.08 13.58 10.50
C ASP A 99 -2.64 12.39 11.23
N LEU A 100 -1.95 11.25 11.13
CA LEU A 100 -2.24 10.06 11.92
C LEU A 100 -1.86 10.32 13.38
N ILE A 101 -2.84 10.34 14.29
CA ILE A 101 -2.65 10.58 15.73
C ILE A 101 -2.71 9.32 16.58
N ASP A 102 -3.20 8.21 16.02
CA ASP A 102 -3.33 6.94 16.72
C ASP A 102 -1.98 6.23 16.88
N GLU A 103 -1.53 6.06 18.13
CA GLU A 103 -0.21 5.48 18.44
C GLU A 103 -0.08 4.01 18.03
N ASP A 104 -1.15 3.21 18.15
CA ASP A 104 -1.15 1.82 17.67
C ASP A 104 -0.95 1.76 16.15
N ALA A 105 -1.71 2.56 15.40
CA ALA A 105 -1.54 2.65 13.95
C ALA A 105 -0.13 3.14 13.56
N LYS A 106 0.45 4.09 14.29
CA LYS A 106 1.85 4.54 14.06
C LYS A 106 2.85 3.39 14.26
N ASN A 107 2.70 2.62 15.33
CA ASN A 107 3.57 1.48 15.62
C ASN A 107 3.47 0.40 14.55
N ARG A 108 2.25 0.03 14.16
CA ARG A 108 2.03 -0.95 13.07
C ARG A 108 2.53 -0.46 11.72
N LEU A 109 2.40 0.85 11.43
CA LEU A 109 2.97 1.45 10.22
C LEU A 109 4.50 1.40 10.24
N LYS A 110 5.12 1.63 11.39
CA LYS A 110 6.57 1.48 11.57
C LYS A 110 7.04 0.05 11.27
N GLU A 111 6.31 -0.96 11.75
CA GLU A 111 6.63 -2.37 11.48
C GLU A 111 6.61 -2.70 9.98
N ILE A 112 5.64 -2.17 9.24
CA ILE A 112 5.60 -2.31 7.77
C ILE A 112 6.83 -1.71 7.13
N LEU A 113 7.18 -0.48 7.50
CA LEU A 113 8.31 0.23 6.90
C LEU A 113 9.62 -0.51 7.16
N LEU A 114 9.78 -1.09 8.36
CA LEU A 114 10.92 -1.94 8.69
C LEU A 114 10.93 -3.24 7.86
N SER A 115 9.79 -3.92 7.72
CA SER A 115 9.65 -5.12 6.89
C SER A 115 9.96 -4.83 5.41
N LEU A 116 9.42 -3.73 4.88
CA LEU A 116 9.63 -3.27 3.51
C LEU A 116 11.08 -2.90 3.24
N LYS A 117 11.74 -2.21 4.17
CA LYS A 117 13.17 -1.92 4.10
C LYS A 117 13.97 -3.21 4.04
N ALA A 118 13.73 -4.14 4.97
CA ALA A 118 14.45 -5.42 5.03
C ALA A 118 14.25 -6.24 3.74
N PHE A 119 13.03 -6.26 3.20
CA PHE A 119 12.72 -6.95 1.96
C PHE A 119 13.39 -6.30 0.76
N THR A 120 13.40 -4.97 0.69
CA THR A 120 14.06 -4.25 -0.41
C THR A 120 15.56 -4.51 -0.42
N LEU A 121 16.21 -4.47 0.74
CA LEU A 121 17.65 -4.80 0.85
C LEU A 121 17.93 -6.24 0.42
N ARG A 122 17.04 -7.18 0.74
CA ARG A 122 17.17 -8.58 0.31
C ARG A 122 17.06 -8.75 -1.21
N LEU A 123 16.16 -8.00 -1.86
CA LEU A 123 16.03 -8.02 -3.31
C LEU A 123 17.27 -7.41 -3.98
N GLN A 124 17.78 -6.29 -3.45
CA GLN A 124 18.99 -5.65 -3.96
C GLN A 124 20.25 -6.51 -3.81
N ALA A 125 20.37 -7.31 -2.74
CA ALA A 125 21.53 -8.17 -2.54
C ALA A 125 21.61 -9.37 -3.50
N LYS A 126 20.54 -9.65 -4.25
CA LYS A 126 20.45 -10.76 -5.22
C LYS A 126 20.63 -10.31 -6.67
N ASN A 127 20.60 -9.01 -6.92
CA ASN A 127 20.76 -8.39 -8.24
C ASN A 127 22.14 -7.74 -8.34
#